data_AF-A0A665TE03-F1
#
_entry.id   AF-A0A665TE03-F1
#
_cell.length_a   1.000
_cell.length_b   1.000
_cell.length_c   1.000
_cell.angle_alpha   90.00
_cell.angle_beta   90.00
_cell.angle_gamma   90.00
#
_symmetry.space_group_name_H-M   'P 1'
#
loop_
_entity.id
_entity.type
_entity.pdbx_description
1 polymer ?
#
loop_
_entity_poly.entity_id
_entity_poly.type
_entity_poly.pdbx_seq_one_letter_code
_entity_poly.pdbx_strand_id
1 'polypeptide(L)'
;LTPLLKEAAGKGDTPTKRPPVLRAGVNTVTSLVENKKAQLVIIAHDVDPIELVVFLPALCRKMGVPYCIVKGKARLGRLVHRKTCTSVAFTQINPEDKGALAKLVEAIKTNYNDRYEEIRRHWGGGIMGPKSTARITKLEKAKAKELATKLG
;
A
#
# COMPACT_ATOMS: atom_id res chain seq x y z
N LEU A 1 35.37 34.97 -42.36
CA LEU A 1 35.69 34.35 -41.04
C LEU A 1 34.44 34.19 -40.15
N THR A 2 33.28 33.86 -40.75
CA THR A 2 31.95 33.89 -40.12
C THR A 2 31.31 32.53 -39.75
N PRO A 3 32.02 31.46 -39.29
CA PRO A 3 31.34 30.30 -38.71
C PRO A 3 31.28 30.27 -37.16
N LEU A 4 31.98 31.14 -36.43
CA LEU A 4 32.11 31.01 -34.96
C LEU A 4 30.99 31.64 -34.11
N LEU A 5 30.05 32.37 -34.71
CA LEU A 5 28.97 33.07 -33.96
C LEU A 5 27.64 32.30 -33.91
N LYS A 6 27.56 31.10 -34.49
CA LYS A 6 26.32 30.29 -34.50
C LYS A 6 26.15 29.35 -33.30
N GLU A 7 27.15 29.23 -32.43
CA GLU A 7 27.07 28.39 -31.21
C GLU A 7 26.75 29.17 -29.93
N ALA A 8 26.60 30.51 -30.01
CA ALA A 8 26.27 31.36 -28.86
C ALA A 8 24.77 31.73 -28.75
N ALA A 9 23.91 31.17 -29.59
CA ALA A 9 22.47 31.20 -29.42
C ALA A 9 22.03 29.83 -28.91
N GLY A 10 22.16 29.62 -27.60
CA GLY A 10 21.71 28.41 -26.93
C GLY A 10 20.27 28.10 -27.35
N LYS A 11 20.09 27.04 -28.13
CA LYS A 11 18.77 26.48 -28.42
C LYS A 11 18.18 26.13 -27.05
N GLY A 12 17.17 26.90 -26.62
CA GLY A 12 16.45 26.61 -25.39
C GLY A 12 16.04 25.15 -25.39
N ASP A 13 16.33 24.46 -24.29
CA ASP A 13 16.03 23.04 -24.11
C ASP A 13 14.57 22.78 -24.48
N THR A 14 14.34 22.14 -25.63
CA THR A 14 12.98 21.78 -26.05
C THR A 14 12.42 20.82 -25.01
N PRO A 15 11.28 21.12 -24.34
CA PRO A 15 10.80 20.32 -23.23
C PRO A 15 10.44 18.93 -23.69
N THR A 16 11.36 17.98 -23.46
CA THR A 16 11.15 16.57 -23.81
C THR A 16 10.11 16.00 -22.85
N LYS A 17 9.06 15.37 -23.40
CA LYS A 17 7.99 14.76 -22.62
C LYS A 17 8.56 13.60 -21.81
N ARG A 18 8.73 13.80 -20.50
CA ARG A 18 9.24 12.77 -19.59
C ARG A 18 8.22 11.64 -19.49
N PRO A 19 8.64 10.37 -19.59
CA PRO A 19 7.73 9.25 -19.45
C PRO A 19 7.16 9.19 -18.04
N PRO A 20 5.92 8.68 -17.87
CA PRO A 20 5.38 8.40 -16.55
C PRO A 20 6.24 7.33 -15.87
N VAL A 21 6.63 7.59 -14.63
CA VAL A 21 7.45 6.67 -13.83
C VAL A 21 6.84 6.52 -12.45
N LEU A 22 7.17 5.41 -11.80
CA LEU A 22 6.81 5.18 -10.40
C LEU A 22 7.54 6.17 -9.49
N ARG A 23 6.84 6.63 -8.47
CA ARG A 23 7.42 7.42 -7.38
C ARG A 23 7.56 6.54 -6.17
N ALA A 24 8.74 6.52 -5.57
CA ALA A 24 9.06 5.60 -4.48
C ALA A 24 9.64 6.34 -3.29
N GLY A 25 9.36 5.82 -2.09
CA GLY A 25 9.81 6.37 -0.82
C GLY A 25 8.72 7.17 -0.12
N VAL A 26 8.69 7.03 1.21
CA VAL A 26 7.62 7.58 2.06
C VAL A 26 7.46 9.08 1.84
N ASN A 27 8.54 9.87 1.96
CA ASN A 27 8.47 11.33 1.89
C ASN A 27 7.93 11.84 0.54
N THR A 28 8.33 11.20 -0.56
CA THR A 28 7.84 11.57 -1.89
C THR A 28 6.38 11.17 -2.05
N VAL A 29 6.01 9.97 -1.59
CA VAL A 29 4.63 9.47 -1.65
C VAL A 29 3.70 10.33 -0.80
N THR A 30 4.08 10.73 0.42
CA THR A 30 3.25 11.57 1.29
C THR A 30 2.94 12.91 0.65
N SER A 31 3.96 13.61 0.12
CA SER A 31 3.75 14.88 -0.58
C SER A 31 2.85 14.73 -1.80
N LEU A 32 2.91 13.59 -2.51
CA LEU A 32 2.04 13.33 -3.66
C LEU A 32 0.59 13.03 -3.27
N VAL A 33 0.38 12.37 -2.12
CA VAL A 33 -0.95 12.10 -1.57
C VAL A 33 -1.61 13.38 -1.07
N GLU A 34 -0.86 14.22 -0.35
CA GLU A 34 -1.34 15.52 0.13
C GLU A 34 -1.72 16.46 -1.02
N ASN A 35 -0.93 16.45 -2.10
CA ASN A 35 -1.24 17.22 -3.30
C ASN A 35 -2.29 16.55 -4.21
N LYS A 36 -2.86 15.40 -3.83
CA LYS A 36 -3.79 14.59 -4.63
C LYS A 36 -3.31 14.27 -6.04
N LYS A 37 -1.99 14.15 -6.23
CA LYS A 37 -1.35 13.78 -7.51
C LYS A 37 -1.16 12.27 -7.65
N ALA A 38 -1.34 11.51 -6.57
CA ALA A 38 -1.28 10.05 -6.57
C ALA A 38 -2.63 9.45 -6.98
N GLN A 39 -2.61 8.50 -7.91
CA GLN A 39 -3.78 7.73 -8.34
C GLN A 39 -3.95 6.45 -7.52
N LEU A 40 -2.83 5.83 -7.12
CA LEU A 40 -2.80 4.62 -6.32
C LEU A 40 -1.53 4.60 -5.48
N VAL A 41 -1.65 4.20 -4.22
CA VAL A 41 -0.52 4.05 -3.28
C VAL A 41 -0.39 2.59 -2.84
N ILE A 42 0.83 2.05 -2.93
CA ILE A 42 1.18 0.72 -2.45
C ILE A 42 2.07 0.87 -1.22
N ILE A 43 1.72 0.16 -0.15
CA ILE A 43 2.42 0.15 1.14
C ILE A 43 2.94 -1.27 1.41
N ALA A 44 4.20 -1.41 1.83
CA ALA A 44 4.73 -2.69 2.29
C ALA A 44 4.21 -3.05 3.69
N HIS A 45 3.93 -4.33 3.94
CA HIS A 45 3.48 -4.80 5.26
C HIS A 45 4.59 -5.02 6.30
N ASP A 46 5.84 -5.22 5.85
CA ASP A 46 7.00 -5.70 6.62
C ASP A 46 8.04 -4.60 6.80
N VAL A 47 7.57 -3.36 6.95
CA VAL A 47 8.41 -2.21 7.20
C VAL A 47 8.89 -2.25 8.65
N ASP A 48 10.18 -2.00 8.80
CA ASP A 48 10.87 -1.89 10.07
C ASP A 48 11.77 -0.67 9.93
N PRO A 49 11.54 0.43 10.67
CA PRO A 49 10.53 0.66 11.71
C PRO A 49 9.10 0.98 11.19
N ILE A 50 8.04 0.53 11.88
CA ILE A 50 6.64 0.59 11.40
C ILE A 50 6.03 2.01 11.40
N GLU A 51 6.58 2.89 12.23
CA GLU A 51 6.18 4.29 12.42
C GLU A 51 6.20 5.06 11.09
N LEU A 52 7.09 4.66 10.18
CA LEU A 52 7.23 5.25 8.84
C LEU A 52 5.97 5.11 7.98
N VAL A 53 5.14 4.09 8.23
CA VAL A 53 3.98 3.79 7.37
C VAL A 53 2.65 3.78 8.14
N VAL A 54 2.68 3.86 9.47
CA VAL A 54 1.45 3.75 10.29
C VAL A 54 0.41 4.81 9.96
N PHE A 55 0.83 6.01 9.58
CA PHE A 55 -0.05 7.14 9.27
C PHE A 55 -0.55 7.14 7.81
N LEU A 56 0.10 6.39 6.91
CA LEU A 56 -0.21 6.43 5.48
C LEU A 56 -1.64 5.98 5.14
N PRO A 57 -2.19 4.89 5.71
CA PRO A 57 -3.58 4.49 5.45
C PRO A 57 -4.59 5.58 5.82
N ALA A 58 -4.39 6.22 6.97
CA ALA A 58 -5.24 7.31 7.45
C ALA A 58 -5.17 8.54 6.53
N LEU A 59 -3.94 8.89 6.11
CA LEU A 59 -3.70 10.00 5.18
C LEU A 59 -4.35 9.74 3.81
N CYS A 60 -4.17 8.55 3.25
CA CYS A 60 -4.75 8.17 1.95
C CYS A 60 -6.28 8.23 1.98
N ARG A 61 -6.91 7.75 3.06
CA ARG A 61 -8.37 7.87 3.23
C ARG A 61 -8.82 9.33 3.30
N LYS A 62 -8.18 10.16 4.13
CA LYS A 62 -8.55 11.58 4.28
C LYS A 62 -8.46 12.34 2.95
N MET A 63 -7.48 11.99 2.12
CA MET A 63 -7.28 12.61 0.81
C MET A 63 -8.08 11.94 -0.33
N GLY A 64 -8.77 10.82 -0.04
CA GLY A 64 -9.57 10.07 -1.02
C GLY A 64 -8.73 9.25 -2.01
N VAL A 65 -7.45 8.99 -1.71
CA VAL A 65 -6.54 8.23 -2.56
C VAL A 65 -6.65 6.73 -2.25
N PRO A 66 -6.89 5.87 -3.25
CA PRO A 66 -6.87 4.42 -3.09
C PRO A 66 -5.50 3.93 -2.60
N TYR A 67 -5.49 3.06 -1.59
CA TYR A 67 -4.25 2.45 -1.08
C TYR A 67 -4.38 0.93 -0.96
N CYS A 68 -3.27 0.23 -1.14
CA CYS A 68 -3.19 -1.21 -0.86
C CYS A 68 -1.95 -1.55 -0.03
N ILE A 69 -2.09 -2.62 0.77
CA ILE A 69 -0.99 -3.19 1.54
C ILE A 69 -0.54 -4.47 0.84
N VAL A 70 0.73 -4.53 0.46
CA VAL A 70 1.33 -5.65 -0.28
C VAL A 70 2.38 -6.35 0.56
N LYS A 71 2.43 -7.68 0.43
CA LYS A 71 3.41 -8.51 1.11
C LYS A 71 4.79 -8.38 0.46
N GLY A 72 5.76 -7.88 1.24
CA GLY A 72 7.19 -7.90 0.98
C GLY A 72 7.77 -6.58 0.46
N LYS A 73 8.49 -5.84 1.32
CA LYS A 73 9.23 -4.63 0.95
C LYS A 73 10.36 -4.91 -0.05
N ALA A 74 10.89 -6.14 -0.06
CA ALA A 74 11.88 -6.58 -1.03
C ALA A 74 11.30 -6.68 -2.45
N ARG A 75 10.05 -7.13 -2.60
CA ARG A 75 9.36 -7.22 -3.90
C ARG A 75 9.13 -5.82 -4.49
N LEU A 76 8.70 -4.88 -3.65
CA LEU A 76 8.57 -3.48 -4.05
C LEU A 76 9.93 -2.85 -4.35
N GLY A 77 10.98 -3.20 -3.60
CA GLY A 77 12.35 -2.82 -3.88
C GLY A 77 12.80 -3.26 -5.27
N ARG A 78 12.54 -4.51 -5.65
CA ARG A 78 12.93 -5.07 -6.96
C ARG A 78 12.34 -4.29 -8.12
N LEU A 79 11.09 -3.79 -7.99
CA LEU A 79 10.42 -2.98 -9.01
C LEU A 79 11.14 -1.65 -9.28
N VAL A 80 11.74 -1.06 -8.25
CA VAL A 80 12.43 0.24 -8.32
C VAL A 80 13.96 0.09 -8.34
N HIS A 81 14.45 -1.13 -8.61
CA HIS A 81 15.87 -1.48 -8.62
C HIS A 81 16.61 -1.13 -7.31
N ARG A 82 15.94 -1.29 -6.17
CA ARG A 82 16.52 -1.15 -4.82
C ARG A 82 16.39 -2.47 -4.05
N LYS A 83 17.18 -2.62 -2.98
CA LYS A 83 17.06 -3.78 -2.08
C LYS A 83 15.69 -3.82 -1.39
N THR A 84 15.20 -2.66 -0.97
CA THR A 84 13.92 -2.51 -0.26
C THR A 84 13.21 -1.22 -0.68
N CYS A 85 11.89 -1.22 -0.63
CA CYS A 85 11.05 -0.04 -0.77
C CYS A 85 9.85 -0.14 0.16
N THR A 86 9.56 0.94 0.90
CA THR A 86 8.49 1.00 1.90
C THR A 86 7.14 1.35 1.28
N SER A 87 7.11 2.33 0.37
CA SER A 87 5.92 2.75 -0.35
C SER A 87 6.22 3.20 -1.78
N VAL A 88 5.26 2.96 -2.67
CA VAL A 88 5.30 3.31 -4.09
C VAL A 88 3.97 3.97 -4.46
N ALA A 89 4.01 5.00 -5.29
CA ALA A 89 2.83 5.66 -5.82
C ALA A 89 2.83 5.71 -7.35
N PHE A 90 1.66 5.50 -7.93
CA PHE A 90 1.36 5.79 -9.33
C PHE A 90 0.86 7.23 -9.43
N THR A 91 1.54 8.08 -10.20
CA THR A 91 1.12 9.46 -10.44
C THR A 91 0.48 9.65 -11.81
N GLN A 92 1.15 9.15 -12.83
CA GLN A 92 0.73 9.24 -14.23
C GLN A 92 0.99 7.88 -14.86
N ILE A 93 0.18 7.54 -15.85
CA ILE A 93 0.22 6.24 -16.54
C ILE A 93 -0.03 6.52 -18.02
N ASN A 94 0.51 5.66 -18.87
CA ASN A 94 0.23 5.68 -20.29
C ASN A 94 -1.26 5.38 -20.56
N PRO A 95 -1.85 5.92 -21.64
CA PRO A 95 -3.26 5.68 -21.94
C PRO A 95 -3.60 4.20 -22.14
N GLU A 96 -2.65 3.40 -22.62
CA GLU A 96 -2.78 1.96 -22.87
C GLU A 96 -3.11 1.15 -21.60
N ASP A 97 -2.48 1.49 -20.47
CA ASP A 97 -2.63 0.74 -19.20
C ASP A 97 -3.77 1.26 -18.31
N LYS A 98 -4.45 2.36 -18.72
CA LYS A 98 -5.45 3.05 -17.90
C LYS A 98 -6.62 2.13 -17.52
N GLY A 99 -7.04 1.26 -18.44
CA GLY A 99 -8.12 0.30 -18.19
C GLY A 99 -7.74 -0.77 -17.16
N ALA A 100 -6.49 -1.25 -17.18
CA ALA A 100 -6.00 -2.23 -16.22
C ALA A 100 -5.87 -1.62 -14.82
N LEU A 101 -5.36 -0.39 -14.72
CA LEU A 101 -5.28 0.31 -13.43
C LEU A 101 -6.68 0.57 -12.86
N ALA A 102 -7.65 1.01 -13.68
CA ALA A 102 -9.00 1.32 -13.20
C ALA A 102 -9.64 0.12 -12.48
N LYS A 103 -9.52 -1.08 -13.05
CA LYS A 103 -9.99 -2.32 -12.43
C LYS A 103 -9.30 -2.62 -11.10
N LEU A 104 -7.98 -2.42 -11.03
CA LEU A 104 -7.21 -2.59 -9.80
C LEU A 104 -7.63 -1.58 -8.73
N VAL A 105 -7.80 -0.31 -9.10
CA VAL A 105 -8.21 0.76 -8.19
C VAL A 105 -9.59 0.46 -7.59
N GLU A 106 -10.54 0.02 -8.39
CA GLU A 106 -11.88 -0.35 -7.93
C GLU A 106 -11.82 -1.49 -6.90
N ALA A 107 -11.14 -2.60 -7.24
CA ALA A 107 -10.98 -3.73 -6.34
C ALA A 107 -10.24 -3.36 -5.04
N ILE A 108 -9.23 -2.49 -5.12
CA ILE A 108 -8.46 -2.03 -3.97
C ILE A 108 -9.31 -1.11 -3.07
N LYS A 109 -10.07 -0.20 -3.67
CA LYS A 109 -10.89 0.76 -2.94
C LYS A 109 -11.94 0.06 -2.06
N THR A 110 -12.65 -0.92 -2.62
CA THR A 110 -13.62 -1.74 -1.88
C THR A 110 -12.96 -2.51 -0.74
N ASN A 111 -11.73 -2.99 -0.94
CA ASN A 111 -11.03 -3.77 0.08
C ASN A 111 -10.46 -2.94 1.23
N TYR A 112 -10.01 -1.71 0.98
CA TYR A 112 -9.27 -0.93 1.98
C TYR A 112 -9.97 0.38 2.36
N ASN A 113 -10.22 1.25 1.39
CA ASN A 113 -10.75 2.59 1.65
C ASN A 113 -12.18 2.56 2.21
N ASP A 114 -13.04 1.73 1.63
CA ASP A 114 -14.46 1.66 2.01
C ASP A 114 -14.66 0.93 3.34
N ARG A 115 -13.82 -0.08 3.62
CA ARG A 115 -13.81 -0.84 4.90
C ARG A 115 -12.94 -0.23 5.99
N TYR A 116 -12.50 1.02 5.83
CA TYR A 116 -11.53 1.59 6.77
C TYR A 116 -12.04 1.67 8.21
N GLU A 117 -13.32 1.97 8.44
CA GLU A 117 -13.88 2.03 9.81
C GLU A 117 -13.84 0.67 10.51
N GLU A 118 -14.11 -0.41 9.78
CA GLU A 118 -14.00 -1.78 10.28
C GLU A 118 -12.56 -2.10 10.64
N ILE A 119 -11.62 -1.80 9.74
CA ILE A 119 -10.18 -2.03 9.94
C ILE A 119 -9.67 -1.25 11.17
N ARG A 120 -10.13 -0.01 11.38
CA ARG A 120 -9.72 0.81 12.53
C ARG A 120 -10.25 0.25 13.86
N ARG A 121 -11.44 -0.33 13.87
CA ARG A 121 -12.06 -0.89 15.09
C ARG A 121 -11.68 -2.34 15.33
N HIS A 122 -11.07 -3.00 14.35
CA HIS A 122 -10.61 -4.36 14.47
C HIS A 122 -9.27 -4.42 15.18
N TRP A 123 -9.27 -4.94 16.40
CA TRP A 123 -8.05 -5.22 17.15
C TRP A 123 -7.53 -6.60 16.76
N GLY A 124 -6.28 -6.65 16.29
CA GLY A 124 -5.60 -7.91 16.00
C GLY A 124 -5.03 -8.57 17.26
N GLY A 125 -4.53 -9.79 17.10
CA GLY A 125 -3.95 -10.57 18.21
C GLY A 125 -5.00 -11.35 18.99
N GLY A 126 -4.70 -11.66 20.25
CA GLY A 126 -5.60 -12.47 21.10
C GLY A 126 -5.71 -13.95 20.71
N ILE A 127 -4.93 -14.39 19.72
CA ILE A 127 -4.91 -15.80 19.30
C ILE A 127 -4.03 -16.57 20.28
N MET A 128 -4.66 -17.45 21.04
CA MET A 128 -3.98 -18.32 21.99
C MET A 128 -3.20 -19.43 21.26
N GLY A 129 -2.05 -19.80 21.82
CA GLY A 129 -1.20 -20.85 21.24
C GLY A 129 -1.91 -22.22 21.15
N PRO A 130 -1.53 -23.07 20.18
CA PRO A 130 -2.24 -24.30 19.83
C PRO A 130 -2.33 -25.31 20.98
N LYS A 131 -1.33 -25.35 21.86
CA LYS A 131 -1.32 -26.23 23.04
C LYS A 131 -2.38 -25.82 24.07
N SER A 132 -2.53 -24.52 24.29
CA SER A 132 -3.47 -23.99 25.29
C SER A 132 -4.90 -24.04 24.76
N THR A 133 -5.12 -23.74 23.47
CA THR A 133 -6.44 -23.91 22.84
C THR A 133 -6.89 -25.37 22.90
N ALA A 134 -6.03 -26.34 22.57
CA ALA A 134 -6.37 -27.75 22.66
C ALA A 134 -6.78 -28.19 24.08
N ARG A 135 -6.11 -27.67 25.12
CA ARG A 135 -6.47 -27.93 26.52
C ARG A 135 -7.87 -27.37 26.86
N ILE A 136 -8.15 -26.14 26.46
CA ILE A 136 -9.45 -25.48 26.69
C ILE A 136 -10.56 -26.24 25.96
N THR A 137 -10.36 -26.55 24.67
CA THR A 137 -11.34 -27.29 23.88
C THR A 137 -11.62 -28.69 24.46
N LYS A 138 -10.60 -29.38 25.00
CA LYS A 138 -10.80 -30.67 25.68
C LYS A 138 -11.67 -30.53 26.93
N LEU A 139 -11.43 -29.50 27.74
CA LEU A 139 -12.21 -29.19 28.94
C LEU A 139 -13.65 -28.79 28.60
N GLU A 140 -13.85 -27.93 27.61
CA GLU A 140 -15.18 -27.52 27.14
C GLU A 140 -15.97 -28.71 26.59
N LYS A 141 -15.33 -29.58 25.80
CA LYS A 141 -15.97 -30.80 25.29
C LYS A 141 -16.38 -31.74 26.42
N ALA A 142 -15.57 -31.88 27.47
CA ALA A 142 -15.90 -32.67 28.64
C ALA A 142 -17.12 -32.09 29.39
N LYS A 143 -17.13 -30.77 29.63
CA LYS A 143 -18.25 -30.06 30.27
C LYS A 143 -19.54 -30.15 29.44
N ALA A 144 -19.45 -30.01 28.12
CA ALA A 144 -20.61 -30.12 27.23
C ALA A 144 -21.20 -31.54 27.24
N LYS A 145 -20.35 -32.57 27.28
CA LYS A 145 -20.79 -33.97 27.41
C LYS A 145 -21.48 -34.22 28.75
N GLU A 146 -20.92 -33.70 29.85
CA GLU A 146 -21.51 -33.81 31.18
C GLU A 146 -22.88 -33.14 31.24
N LEU A 147 -23.00 -31.92 30.71
CA LEU A 147 -24.26 -31.17 30.70
C LEU A 147 -25.34 -31.83 29.83
N ALA A 148 -24.97 -32.38 28.67
CA ALA A 148 -25.87 -33.14 27.80
C ALA A 148 -26.40 -34.42 28.48
N THR A 149 -25.54 -35.10 29.27
CA THR A 149 -25.92 -36.32 30.00
C THR A 149 -26.82 -36.01 31.21
N LYS A 150 -26.82 -34.77 31.70
CA LYS A 150 -27.61 -34.34 32.87
C LYS A 150 -28.99 -33.77 32.51
N LEU A 151 -29.17 -33.37 31.25
CA LEU A 151 -30.42 -32.81 30.72
C LEU A 151 -31.29 -33.85 29.99
N GLY A 152 -30.70 -34.97 29.56
CA GLY A 152 -31.41 -36.16 29.05
C GLY A 152 -31.57 -37.20 30.15
#